data_AF-A0A9D6J535-F1
#
_entry.id   AF-A0A9D6J535-F1
#
_cell.length_a   1.000
_cell.length_b   1.000
_cell.length_c   1.000
_cell.angle_alpha   90.00
_cell.angle_beta   90.00
_cell.angle_gamma   90.00
#
_symmetry.space_group_name_H-M   'P 1'
#
loop_
_entity.id
_entity.type
_entity.pdbx_description
1 polymer ?
#
loop_
_entity_poly.entity_id
_entity_poly.type
_entity_poly.pdbx_seq_one_letter_code
_entity_poly.pdbx_strand_id
1 'polypeptide(L)'
;MKRHLYFLFTVIFIFLVYPGILTAASDSQLFGYVNVAQAVIFHPLMAKFDMKEGRFDPSALGSDAPKNRDKAKLALETKRKELLAKKDNFDKVLSEIDKSFEEKLKELVPLQEKVNATKGPAHIRALDEYNKRKGAIEREFWKKREDAKNQVNEAGEALKLTLNENATLHLSSPEETERIFKIMLDDVYFAIDAVTKHYNLAFVFNSSFSVERTPVNPGFTPENPIGGFLAGPIDAKVSDPLFSHAPDGKAPLYMSLKYWSACQRWAFRNCVEPRLDRMVLKGGVNMTSAVVDWIYQKYKIDQAHRDIIQKFFQAEAKGM
;
A
#
# COMPACT_ATOMS: atom_id res chain seq x y z
N MET A 1 75.81 40.64 -5.31
CA MET A 1 74.50 40.99 -4.71
C MET A 1 73.31 40.92 -5.68
N LYS A 2 73.42 41.33 -6.96
CA LYS A 2 72.25 41.38 -7.88
C LYS A 2 71.61 40.02 -8.25
N ARG A 3 72.38 38.92 -8.23
CA ARG A 3 71.89 37.56 -8.58
C ARG A 3 70.98 36.94 -7.51
N HIS A 4 71.30 37.15 -6.23
CA HIS A 4 70.49 36.66 -5.12
C HIS A 4 69.20 37.46 -4.95
N LEU A 5 69.22 38.76 -5.27
CA LEU A 5 68.03 39.61 -5.23
C LEU A 5 67.02 39.22 -6.33
N TYR A 6 67.51 38.87 -7.53
CA TYR A 6 66.66 38.37 -8.62
C TYR A 6 66.02 37.02 -8.29
N PHE A 7 66.79 36.10 -7.69
CA PHE A 7 66.28 34.80 -7.28
C PHE A 7 65.21 34.93 -6.18
N LEU A 8 65.43 35.83 -5.21
CA LEU A 8 64.45 36.13 -4.16
C LEU A 8 63.16 36.73 -4.75
N PHE A 9 63.28 37.67 -5.70
CA PHE A 9 62.13 38.26 -6.38
C PHE A 9 61.37 37.25 -7.23
N THR A 10 62.05 36.30 -7.88
CA THR A 10 61.39 35.30 -8.71
C THR A 10 60.65 34.26 -7.86
N VAL A 11 61.23 33.84 -6.73
CA VAL A 11 60.56 32.92 -5.79
C VAL A 11 59.36 33.59 -5.11
N ILE A 12 59.49 34.86 -4.72
CA ILE A 12 58.38 35.63 -4.13
C ILE A 12 57.28 35.91 -5.17
N PHE A 13 57.62 36.19 -6.43
CA PHE A 13 56.64 36.38 -7.51
C PHE A 13 55.93 35.08 -7.88
N ILE A 14 56.61 33.93 -7.83
CA ILE A 14 55.96 32.62 -7.94
C ILE A 14 55.02 32.42 -6.75
N PHE A 15 55.38 32.75 -5.51
CA PHE A 15 54.44 32.61 -4.39
C PHE A 15 53.27 33.63 -4.39
N LEU A 16 53.46 34.83 -4.97
CA LEU A 16 52.44 35.89 -5.03
C LEU A 16 51.48 35.78 -6.22
N VAL A 17 51.91 35.20 -7.34
CA VAL A 17 51.07 35.02 -8.54
C VAL A 17 50.40 33.64 -8.58
N TYR A 18 50.85 32.70 -7.73
CA TYR A 18 50.30 31.34 -7.64
C TYR A 18 49.47 31.01 -6.38
N PRO A 19 48.81 31.95 -5.64
CA PRO A 19 47.92 31.54 -4.55
C PRO A 19 46.67 30.81 -5.08
N GLY A 20 46.36 30.92 -6.38
CA GLY A 20 45.20 30.30 -7.02
C GLY A 20 45.30 28.80 -7.31
N ILE A 21 46.44 28.14 -7.06
CA ILE A 21 46.62 26.70 -7.38
C ILE A 21 46.74 25.83 -6.11
N LEU A 22 46.86 26.43 -4.92
CA LEU A 22 46.84 25.70 -3.64
C LEU A 22 45.45 25.70 -2.95
N THR A 23 44.45 26.38 -3.51
CA THR A 23 43.06 26.34 -3.02
C THR A 23 42.06 25.75 -4.02
N ALA A 24 42.53 25.12 -5.10
CA ALA A 24 41.71 24.16 -5.81
C ALA A 24 41.80 22.81 -5.07
N ALA A 25 41.35 22.79 -3.82
CA ALA A 25 40.70 21.59 -3.34
C ALA A 25 39.63 21.34 -4.40
N SER A 26 39.75 20.24 -5.14
CA SER A 26 38.63 19.78 -5.94
C SER A 26 37.46 19.72 -4.98
N ASP A 27 36.50 20.63 -5.11
CA ASP A 27 35.17 20.45 -4.54
C ASP A 27 34.67 19.13 -5.13
N SER A 28 34.99 18.02 -4.46
CA SER A 28 34.41 16.73 -4.80
C SER A 28 32.94 16.96 -4.58
N GLN A 29 32.18 17.15 -5.65
CA GLN A 29 30.73 17.31 -5.58
C GLN A 29 30.20 16.07 -4.87
N LEU A 30 29.91 16.23 -3.58
CA LEU A 30 29.36 15.17 -2.75
C LEU A 30 27.94 14.95 -3.27
N PHE A 31 27.70 13.75 -3.77
CA PHE A 31 26.37 13.31 -4.17
C PHE A 31 25.78 12.49 -3.03
N GLY A 32 24.50 12.75 -2.73
CA GLY A 32 23.76 12.03 -1.69
C GLY A 32 22.75 11.06 -2.29
N TYR A 33 22.29 10.12 -1.47
CA TYR A 33 21.11 9.34 -1.77
C TYR A 33 20.21 9.21 -0.54
N VAL A 34 18.91 9.04 -0.79
CA VAL A 34 17.90 8.79 0.23
C VAL A 34 17.06 7.60 -0.18
N ASN A 35 16.85 6.67 0.75
CA ASN A 35 15.86 5.61 0.58
C ASN A 35 14.50 6.14 1.03
N VAL A 36 13.72 6.67 0.10
CA VAL A 36 12.41 7.28 0.38
C VAL A 36 11.46 6.26 0.98
N ALA A 37 11.42 5.02 0.48
CA ALA A 37 10.59 3.96 1.03
C ALA A 37 10.92 3.69 2.51
N GLN A 38 12.21 3.65 2.86
CA GLN A 38 12.64 3.49 4.24
C GLN A 38 12.32 4.74 5.08
N ALA A 39 12.46 5.95 4.54
CA ALA A 39 12.05 7.16 5.25
C ALA A 39 10.53 7.19 5.54
N VAL A 40 9.71 6.76 4.57
CA VAL A 40 8.25 6.66 4.72
C VAL A 40 7.87 5.58 5.74
N ILE A 41 8.51 4.40 5.73
CA ILE A 41 8.14 3.30 6.64
C ILE A 41 8.45 3.63 8.11
N PHE A 42 9.42 4.52 8.37
CA PHE A 42 9.73 5.02 9.70
C PHE A 42 9.03 6.34 10.03
N HIS A 43 8.24 6.90 9.12
CA HIS A 43 7.56 8.18 9.33
C HIS A 43 6.59 8.10 10.52
N PRO A 44 6.48 9.14 11.38
CA PRO A 44 5.66 9.09 12.60
C PRO A 44 4.18 8.72 12.37
N LEU A 45 3.59 9.14 11.24
CA LEU A 45 2.22 8.75 10.87
C LEU A 45 2.02 7.25 10.68
N MET A 46 3.08 6.46 10.43
CA MET A 46 2.98 5.00 10.42
C MET A 46 2.55 4.44 11.77
N ALA A 47 2.71 5.16 12.89
CA ALA A 47 2.15 4.75 14.19
C ALA A 47 0.64 4.50 14.15
N LYS A 48 -0.06 5.13 13.21
CA LYS A 48 -1.50 5.05 13.02
C LYS A 48 -1.92 4.08 11.92
N PHE A 49 -1.00 3.33 11.33
CA PHE A 49 -1.28 2.43 10.21
C PHE A 49 -1.68 1.04 10.71
N ASP A 50 -2.89 0.62 10.36
CA ASP A 50 -3.38 -0.73 10.54
C ASP A 50 -2.83 -1.64 9.42
N MET A 51 -1.96 -2.56 9.80
CA MET A 51 -1.30 -3.47 8.87
C MET A 51 -2.22 -4.52 8.28
N LYS A 52 -3.29 -4.89 8.96
CA LYS A 52 -4.21 -5.95 8.54
C LYS A 52 -5.16 -5.44 7.46
N GLU A 53 -5.72 -4.27 7.67
CA GLU A 53 -6.64 -3.62 6.74
C GLU A 53 -5.91 -2.74 5.72
N GLY A 54 -4.64 -2.37 5.99
CA GLY A 54 -3.80 -1.57 5.10
C GLY A 54 -4.28 -0.13 5.01
N ARG A 55 -4.80 0.39 6.11
CA ARG A 55 -5.46 1.70 6.22
C ARG A 55 -4.96 2.39 7.47
N PHE A 56 -5.09 3.70 7.53
CA PHE A 56 -4.70 4.48 8.71
C PHE A 56 -5.91 4.75 9.61
N ASP A 57 -5.63 5.06 10.87
CA ASP A 57 -6.57 5.83 11.68
C ASP A 57 -6.81 7.21 11.02
N PRO A 58 -8.06 7.67 10.88
CA PRO A 58 -8.39 8.94 10.23
C PRO A 58 -7.70 10.16 10.87
N SER A 59 -7.33 10.08 12.15
CA SER A 59 -6.58 11.12 12.84
C SER A 59 -5.17 11.35 12.29
N ALA A 60 -4.67 10.48 11.40
CA ALA A 60 -3.44 10.71 10.65
C ALA A 60 -3.56 11.88 9.66
N LEU A 61 -4.77 12.28 9.26
CA LEU A 61 -5.05 13.48 8.47
C LEU A 61 -5.01 14.78 9.30
N GLY A 62 -4.82 14.71 10.62
CA GLY A 62 -4.76 15.90 11.47
C GLY A 62 -6.09 16.69 11.45
N SER A 63 -6.02 17.98 11.13
CA SER A 63 -7.18 18.87 11.05
C SER A 63 -8.19 18.49 9.96
N ASP A 64 -7.72 17.79 8.93
CA ASP A 64 -8.53 17.38 7.77
C ASP A 64 -9.22 16.03 8.00
N ALA A 65 -9.04 15.44 9.19
CA ALA A 65 -9.71 14.20 9.56
C ALA A 65 -11.25 14.40 9.55
N PRO A 66 -12.02 13.47 8.96
CA PRO A 66 -13.47 13.55 8.95
C PRO A 66 -14.01 13.49 10.39
N LYS A 67 -14.66 14.57 10.83
CA LYS A 67 -15.19 14.70 12.21
C LYS A 67 -16.36 13.79 12.52
N ASN A 68 -17.12 13.36 11.51
CA ASN A 68 -18.26 12.46 11.66
C ASN A 68 -18.42 11.57 10.42
N ARG A 69 -18.56 10.26 10.63
CA ARG A 69 -18.77 9.25 9.58
C ARG A 69 -20.20 8.72 9.50
N ASP A 70 -21.15 9.26 10.25
CA ASP A 70 -22.56 8.86 10.28
C ASP A 70 -23.20 8.89 8.89
N LYS A 71 -22.84 9.89 8.06
CA LYS A 71 -23.33 9.95 6.67
C LYS A 71 -22.82 8.78 5.83
N ALA A 72 -21.55 8.42 5.96
CA ALA A 72 -20.97 7.28 5.25
C ALA A 72 -21.56 5.96 5.76
N LYS A 73 -21.76 5.84 7.08
CA LYS A 73 -22.46 4.70 7.69
C LYS A 73 -23.87 4.55 7.15
N LEU A 74 -24.64 5.63 7.11
CA LEU A 74 -26.01 5.64 6.59
C LEU A 74 -26.05 5.27 5.11
N ALA A 75 -25.10 5.76 4.31
CA ALA A 75 -24.98 5.40 2.90
C ALA A 75 -24.69 3.90 2.70
N LEU A 76 -23.79 3.32 3.49
CA LEU A 76 -23.50 1.89 3.47
C LEU A 76 -24.70 1.05 3.94
N GLU A 77 -25.42 1.48 4.98
CA GLU A 77 -26.64 0.82 5.44
C GLU A 77 -27.75 0.87 4.39
N THR A 78 -27.88 1.99 3.67
CA THR A 78 -28.84 2.14 2.58
C THR A 78 -28.48 1.23 1.41
N LYS A 79 -27.22 1.25 0.97
CA LYS A 79 -26.69 0.36 -0.07
C LYS A 79 -26.87 -1.11 0.29
N ARG A 80 -26.67 -1.47 1.56
CA ARG A 80 -26.93 -2.83 2.06
C ARG A 80 -28.40 -3.22 1.92
N LYS A 81 -29.33 -2.34 2.31
CA LYS A 81 -30.78 -2.60 2.16
C LYS A 81 -31.17 -2.78 0.70
N GLU A 82 -30.63 -1.94 -0.19
CA GLU A 82 -30.87 -2.06 -1.63
C GLU A 82 -30.33 -3.38 -2.20
N LEU A 83 -29.12 -3.78 -1.81
CA LEU A 83 -28.51 -5.04 -2.26
C LEU A 83 -29.28 -6.27 -1.73
N LEU A 84 -29.74 -6.24 -0.48
CA LEU A 84 -30.60 -7.29 0.07
C LEU A 84 -31.93 -7.39 -0.71
N ALA A 85 -32.59 -6.25 -0.96
CA ALA A 85 -33.82 -6.23 -1.73
C ALA A 85 -33.62 -6.72 -3.18
N LYS A 86 -32.50 -6.37 -3.81
CA LYS A 86 -32.12 -6.90 -5.14
C LYS A 86 -31.93 -8.41 -5.11
N LYS A 87 -31.20 -8.92 -4.11
CA LYS A 87 -30.97 -10.37 -3.96
C LYS A 87 -32.29 -11.12 -3.78
N ASP A 88 -33.15 -10.66 -2.87
CA ASP A 88 -34.46 -11.27 -2.63
C ASP A 88 -35.35 -11.24 -3.89
N ASN A 89 -35.26 -10.17 -4.69
CA ASN A 89 -35.97 -10.08 -5.96
C ASN A 89 -35.43 -11.08 -6.99
N PHE A 90 -34.11 -11.22 -7.12
CA PHE A 90 -33.53 -12.21 -8.04
C PHE A 90 -33.79 -13.66 -7.60
N ASP A 91 -33.84 -13.93 -6.30
CA ASP A 91 -34.24 -15.24 -5.77
C ASP A 91 -35.70 -15.57 -6.12
N LYS A 92 -36.60 -14.57 -6.11
CA LYS A 92 -37.98 -14.73 -6.60
C LYS A 92 -38.02 -14.98 -8.10
N VAL A 93 -37.25 -14.22 -8.89
CA VAL A 93 -37.14 -14.40 -10.35
C VAL A 93 -36.64 -15.81 -10.68
N LEU A 94 -35.67 -16.35 -9.95
CA LEU A 94 -35.22 -17.73 -10.10
C LEU A 94 -36.36 -18.74 -9.88
N SER A 95 -37.15 -18.56 -8.82
CA SER A 95 -38.32 -19.40 -8.56
C SER A 95 -39.38 -19.30 -9.66
N GLU A 96 -39.60 -18.10 -10.21
CA GLU A 96 -40.53 -17.88 -11.32
C GLU A 96 -40.04 -18.53 -12.63
N ILE A 97 -38.74 -18.46 -12.91
CA ILE A 97 -38.12 -19.15 -14.05
C ILE A 97 -38.28 -20.66 -13.92
N ASP A 98 -38.01 -21.23 -12.74
CA ASP A 98 -38.18 -22.67 -12.49
C ASP A 98 -39.65 -23.10 -12.67
N LYS A 99 -40.62 -22.34 -12.14
CA LYS A 99 -42.06 -22.60 -12.35
C LYS A 99 -42.47 -22.49 -13.82
N SER A 100 -42.04 -21.44 -14.52
CA SER A 100 -42.35 -21.23 -15.93
C SER A 100 -41.78 -22.35 -16.81
N PHE A 101 -40.62 -22.90 -16.44
CA PHE A 101 -40.03 -24.04 -17.12
C PHE A 101 -40.88 -25.31 -16.94
N GLU A 102 -41.33 -25.60 -15.72
CA GLU A 102 -42.26 -26.72 -15.47
C GLU A 102 -43.56 -26.58 -16.27
N GLU A 103 -44.12 -25.37 -16.37
CA GLU A 103 -45.31 -25.09 -17.19
C GLU A 103 -45.05 -25.32 -18.68
N LYS A 104 -43.94 -24.79 -19.21
CA LYS A 104 -43.55 -24.99 -20.62
C LYS A 104 -43.25 -26.47 -20.95
N LEU A 105 -42.73 -27.25 -20.00
CA LEU A 105 -42.55 -28.69 -20.17
C LEU A 105 -43.89 -29.43 -20.25
N LYS A 106 -44.92 -29.00 -19.50
CA LYS A 106 -46.27 -29.58 -19.61
C LYS A 106 -46.89 -29.37 -20.99
N GLU A 107 -46.58 -28.26 -21.67
CA GLU A 107 -47.01 -28.03 -23.06
C GLU A 107 -46.43 -29.05 -24.06
N LEU A 108 -45.37 -29.78 -23.70
CA LEU A 108 -44.78 -30.81 -24.55
C LEU A 108 -45.51 -32.16 -24.46
N VAL A 109 -46.39 -32.37 -23.47
CA VAL A 109 -47.08 -33.65 -23.25
C VAL A 109 -47.90 -34.10 -24.48
N PRO A 110 -48.69 -33.24 -25.15
CA PRO A 110 -49.43 -33.64 -26.36
C PRO A 110 -48.51 -34.01 -27.54
N LEU A 111 -47.36 -33.34 -27.65
CA LEU A 111 -46.35 -33.67 -28.67
C LEU A 111 -45.68 -35.01 -28.36
N GLN A 112 -45.42 -35.29 -27.08
CA GLN A 112 -44.87 -36.57 -26.63
C GLN A 112 -45.85 -37.73 -26.86
N GLU A 113 -47.14 -37.53 -26.58
CA GLU A 113 -48.20 -38.49 -26.91
C GLU A 113 -48.29 -38.75 -28.42
N LYS A 114 -48.20 -37.70 -29.25
CA LYS A 114 -48.16 -37.82 -30.72
C LYS A 114 -46.95 -38.60 -31.23
N VAL A 115 -45.78 -38.42 -30.61
CA VAL A 115 -44.56 -39.22 -30.91
C VAL A 115 -44.79 -40.69 -30.59
N ASN A 116 -45.38 -40.99 -29.42
CA ASN A 116 -45.66 -42.36 -28.97
C ASN A 116 -46.73 -43.06 -29.84
N ALA A 117 -47.68 -42.31 -30.40
CA ALA A 117 -48.77 -42.83 -31.22
C ALA A 117 -48.41 -43.05 -32.69
N THR A 118 -47.31 -42.48 -33.19
CA THR A 118 -46.93 -42.54 -34.62
C THR A 118 -45.80 -43.56 -34.88
N LYS A 119 -45.79 -44.18 -36.08
CA LYS A 119 -44.75 -45.14 -36.54
C LYS A 119 -44.18 -44.74 -37.90
N GLY A 120 -43.00 -45.26 -38.24
CA GLY A 120 -42.37 -45.06 -39.55
C GLY A 120 -41.96 -43.59 -39.82
N PRO A 121 -42.05 -43.08 -41.06
CA PRO A 121 -41.61 -41.73 -41.41
C PRO A 121 -42.31 -40.60 -40.64
N ALA A 122 -43.57 -40.80 -40.24
CA ALA A 122 -44.33 -39.84 -39.44
C ALA A 122 -43.81 -39.71 -38.01
N HIS A 123 -43.29 -40.80 -37.44
CA HIS A 123 -42.63 -40.80 -36.12
C HIS A 123 -41.38 -39.94 -36.13
N ILE A 124 -40.54 -40.06 -37.17
CA ILE A 124 -39.31 -39.28 -37.31
C ILE A 124 -39.62 -37.77 -37.33
N ARG A 125 -40.66 -37.37 -38.05
CA ARG A 125 -41.10 -35.96 -38.12
C ARG A 125 -41.65 -35.46 -36.78
N ALA A 126 -42.49 -36.23 -36.10
CA ALA A 126 -43.00 -35.87 -34.78
C ALA A 126 -41.89 -35.78 -33.73
N LEU A 127 -40.90 -36.68 -33.80
CA LEU A 127 -39.74 -36.69 -32.92
C LEU A 127 -38.83 -35.48 -33.14
N ASP A 128 -38.58 -35.08 -34.39
CA ASP A 128 -37.82 -33.86 -34.71
C ASP A 128 -38.53 -32.60 -34.19
N GLU A 129 -39.86 -32.53 -34.36
CA GLU A 129 -40.69 -31.42 -33.86
C GLU A 129 -40.63 -31.33 -32.32
N TYR A 130 -40.79 -32.47 -31.63
CA TYR A 130 -40.67 -32.55 -30.17
C TYR A 130 -39.26 -32.14 -29.69
N ASN A 131 -38.20 -32.69 -30.29
CA ASN A 131 -36.82 -32.41 -29.87
C ASN A 131 -36.44 -30.95 -30.12
N LYS A 132 -36.85 -30.35 -31.25
CA LYS A 132 -36.63 -28.92 -31.52
C LYS A 132 -37.31 -28.04 -30.47
N ARG A 133 -38.57 -28.34 -30.13
CA ARG A 133 -39.33 -27.54 -29.17
C ARG A 133 -38.81 -27.70 -27.76
N LYS A 134 -38.50 -28.94 -27.34
CA LYS A 134 -37.82 -29.23 -26.07
C LYS A 134 -36.48 -28.52 -25.97
N GLY A 135 -35.62 -28.63 -26.99
CA GLY A 135 -34.31 -27.98 -27.00
C GLY A 135 -34.40 -26.45 -27.00
N ALA A 136 -35.43 -25.85 -27.60
CA ALA A 136 -35.67 -24.42 -27.50
C ALA A 136 -36.04 -23.99 -26.07
N ILE A 137 -36.96 -24.71 -25.42
CA ILE A 137 -37.40 -24.45 -24.04
C ILE A 137 -36.23 -24.61 -23.06
N GLU A 138 -35.47 -25.71 -23.15
CA GLU A 138 -34.31 -25.96 -22.30
C GLU A 138 -33.23 -24.89 -22.47
N ARG A 139 -32.88 -24.51 -23.71
CA ARG A 139 -31.89 -23.45 -23.94
C ARG A 139 -32.33 -22.10 -23.37
N GLU A 140 -33.60 -21.74 -23.56
CA GLU A 140 -34.14 -20.49 -23.01
C GLU A 140 -34.11 -20.50 -21.48
N PHE A 141 -34.50 -21.62 -20.86
CA PHE A 141 -34.48 -21.82 -19.42
C PHE A 141 -33.07 -21.69 -18.84
N TRP A 142 -32.12 -22.47 -19.35
CA TRP A 142 -30.75 -22.47 -18.84
C TRP A 142 -30.10 -21.11 -18.96
N LYS A 143 -30.32 -20.41 -20.09
CA LYS A 143 -29.83 -19.04 -20.27
C LYS A 143 -30.40 -18.08 -19.23
N LYS A 144 -31.73 -18.02 -19.09
CA LYS A 144 -32.38 -17.12 -18.12
C LYS A 144 -31.99 -17.42 -16.68
N ARG A 145 -31.85 -18.70 -16.34
CA ARG A 145 -31.46 -19.16 -15.01
C ARG A 145 -30.00 -18.83 -14.70
N GLU A 146 -29.11 -18.99 -15.66
CA GLU A 146 -27.70 -18.61 -15.53
C GLU A 146 -27.56 -17.10 -15.36
N ASP A 147 -28.24 -16.31 -16.20
CA ASP A 147 -28.25 -14.84 -16.09
C ASP A 147 -28.73 -14.38 -14.71
N ALA A 148 -29.84 -14.93 -14.21
CA ALA A 148 -30.36 -14.61 -12.88
C ALA A 148 -29.42 -15.05 -11.76
N LYS A 149 -28.80 -16.24 -11.86
CA LYS A 149 -27.82 -16.73 -10.88
C LYS A 149 -26.57 -15.85 -10.82
N ASN A 150 -26.10 -15.36 -11.96
CA ASN A 150 -24.98 -14.42 -12.03
C ASN A 150 -25.33 -13.12 -11.31
N GLN A 151 -26.54 -12.58 -11.52
CA GLN A 151 -27.01 -11.39 -10.79
C GLN A 151 -27.10 -11.60 -9.27
N VAL A 152 -27.54 -12.78 -8.80
CA VAL A 152 -27.53 -13.12 -7.37
C VAL A 152 -26.10 -13.15 -6.80
N ASN A 153 -25.17 -13.75 -7.55
CA ASN A 153 -23.77 -13.83 -7.14
C ASN A 153 -23.13 -12.45 -7.06
N GLU A 154 -23.31 -11.61 -8.09
CA GLU A 154 -22.82 -10.22 -8.14
C GLU A 154 -23.38 -9.40 -6.97
N ALA A 155 -24.68 -9.50 -6.68
CA ALA A 155 -25.30 -8.85 -5.53
C ALA A 155 -24.73 -9.37 -4.19
N GLY A 156 -24.46 -10.67 -4.09
CA GLY A 156 -23.83 -11.30 -2.93
C GLY A 156 -22.40 -10.82 -2.69
N GLU A 157 -21.60 -10.71 -3.74
CA GLU A 157 -20.24 -10.17 -3.69
C GLU A 157 -20.23 -8.69 -3.29
N ALA A 158 -21.09 -7.88 -3.92
CA ALA A 158 -21.25 -6.46 -3.57
C ALA A 158 -21.69 -6.28 -2.10
N LEU A 159 -22.53 -7.17 -1.59
CA LEU A 159 -22.95 -7.16 -0.19
C LEU A 159 -21.80 -7.50 0.75
N LYS A 160 -20.98 -8.50 0.41
CA LYS A 160 -19.76 -8.83 1.16
C LYS A 160 -18.78 -7.65 1.19
N LEU A 161 -18.56 -6.98 0.07
CA LEU A 161 -17.73 -5.78 -0.01
C LEU A 161 -18.28 -4.65 0.87
N THR A 162 -19.59 -4.39 0.81
CA THR A 162 -20.25 -3.36 1.62
C THR A 162 -20.15 -3.65 3.13
N LEU A 163 -20.25 -4.92 3.52
CA LEU A 163 -20.06 -5.33 4.92
C LEU A 163 -18.61 -5.13 5.39
N ASN A 164 -17.63 -5.45 4.55
CA ASN A 164 -16.22 -5.21 4.85
C ASN A 164 -15.90 -3.71 4.95
N GLU A 165 -16.46 -2.89 4.05
CA GLU A 165 -16.34 -1.43 4.10
C GLU A 165 -16.94 -0.86 5.40
N ASN A 166 -18.09 -1.38 5.84
CA ASN A 166 -18.70 -0.95 7.10
C ASN A 166 -17.88 -1.38 8.32
N ALA A 167 -17.29 -2.58 8.31
CA ALA A 167 -16.41 -3.05 9.38
C ALA A 167 -15.14 -2.19 9.50
N THR A 168 -14.62 -1.70 8.37
CA THR A 168 -13.42 -0.85 8.29
C THR A 168 -13.74 0.65 8.32
N LEU A 169 -15.00 1.04 8.59
CA LEU A 169 -15.42 2.44 8.53
C LEU A 169 -14.74 3.33 9.58
N HIS A 170 -14.23 2.75 10.67
CA HIS A 170 -13.45 3.45 11.68
C HIS A 170 -12.03 3.80 11.21
N LEU A 171 -11.56 3.19 10.11
CA LEU A 171 -10.28 3.47 9.46
C LEU A 171 -10.47 4.36 8.23
N SER A 172 -9.39 4.93 7.72
CA SER A 172 -9.39 5.75 6.50
C SER A 172 -9.99 5.02 5.29
N SER A 173 -10.68 5.76 4.42
CA SER A 173 -11.05 5.27 3.09
C SER A 173 -9.78 5.04 2.25
N PRO A 174 -9.88 4.33 1.11
CA PRO A 174 -8.75 4.21 0.18
C PRO A 174 -8.16 5.56 -0.24
N GLU A 175 -9.02 6.53 -0.56
CA GLU A 175 -8.63 7.87 -0.99
C GLU A 175 -7.98 8.68 0.15
N GLU A 176 -8.50 8.53 1.37
CA GLU A 176 -7.90 9.13 2.57
C GLU A 176 -6.54 8.51 2.89
N THR A 177 -6.42 7.19 2.74
CA THR A 177 -5.16 6.44 2.91
C THR A 177 -4.09 6.93 1.94
N GLU A 178 -4.47 7.09 0.67
CA GLU A 178 -3.59 7.63 -0.38
C GLU A 178 -3.17 9.08 -0.05
N ARG A 179 -4.10 9.90 0.43
CA ARG A 179 -3.80 11.27 0.86
C ARG A 179 -2.81 11.30 2.03
N ILE A 180 -2.92 10.40 3.00
CA ILE A 180 -1.97 10.30 4.11
C ILE A 180 -0.57 9.92 3.59
N PHE A 181 -0.47 8.93 2.69
CA PHE A 181 0.80 8.61 2.05
C PHE A 181 1.41 9.79 1.29
N LYS A 182 0.56 10.58 0.60
CA LYS A 182 1.00 11.80 -0.08
C LYS A 182 1.58 12.82 0.89
N ILE A 183 0.91 13.07 2.03
CA ILE A 183 1.42 13.95 3.09
C ILE A 183 2.78 13.46 3.60
N MET A 184 2.91 12.17 3.88
CA MET A 184 4.18 11.58 4.33
C MET A 184 5.29 11.76 3.29
N LEU A 185 4.98 11.58 2.01
CA LEU A 185 5.94 11.79 0.95
C LEU A 185 6.31 13.26 0.81
N ASP A 186 5.36 14.19 0.84
CA ASP A 186 5.64 15.62 0.79
C ASP A 186 6.57 16.04 1.95
N ASP A 187 6.35 15.47 3.14
CA ASP A 187 7.23 15.65 4.30
C ASP A 187 8.65 15.10 4.07
N VAL A 188 8.76 13.91 3.49
CA VAL A 188 10.06 13.32 3.14
C VAL A 188 10.79 14.17 2.11
N TYR A 189 10.14 14.60 1.04
CA TYR A 189 10.78 15.41 0.01
C TYR A 189 11.20 16.78 0.53
N PHE A 190 10.38 17.43 1.37
CA PHE A 190 10.77 18.67 2.03
C PHE A 190 11.98 18.47 2.96
N ALA A 191 12.01 17.36 3.70
CA ALA A 191 13.14 17.00 4.54
C ALA A 191 14.42 16.73 3.71
N ILE A 192 14.29 16.07 2.56
CA ILE A 192 15.41 15.88 1.61
C ILE A 192 15.98 17.22 1.21
N ASP A 193 15.16 18.19 0.79
CA ASP A 193 15.63 19.50 0.37
C ASP A 193 16.35 20.26 1.50
N ALA A 194 15.83 20.19 2.73
CA ALA A 194 16.42 20.82 3.90
C ALA A 194 17.79 20.20 4.27
N VAL A 195 17.85 18.87 4.30
CA VAL A 195 19.07 18.11 4.61
C VAL A 195 20.12 18.32 3.51
N THR A 196 19.73 18.26 2.24
CA THR A 196 20.62 18.49 1.09
C THR A 196 21.33 19.84 1.18
N LYS A 197 20.59 20.91 1.53
CA LYS A 197 21.15 22.25 1.74
C LYS A 197 22.11 22.29 2.93
N HIS A 198 21.78 21.61 4.04
CA HIS A 198 22.63 21.55 5.21
C HIS A 198 23.97 20.86 4.93
N TYR A 199 23.97 19.77 4.15
CA TYR A 199 25.17 19.01 3.79
C TYR A 199 25.91 19.56 2.55
N ASN A 200 25.45 20.68 1.97
CA ASN A 200 26.01 21.30 0.78
C ASN A 200 26.23 20.33 -0.39
N LEU A 201 25.26 19.45 -0.63
CA LEU A 201 25.35 18.44 -1.70
C LEU A 201 24.89 19.00 -3.04
N ALA A 202 25.60 18.62 -4.10
CA ALA A 202 25.30 19.09 -5.46
C ALA A 202 24.05 18.42 -6.05
N PHE A 203 23.78 17.17 -5.66
CA PHE A 203 22.64 16.39 -6.16
C PHE A 203 22.25 15.26 -5.19
N VAL A 204 20.96 14.92 -5.14
CA VAL A 204 20.43 13.82 -4.32
C VAL A 204 19.49 12.92 -5.10
N PHE A 205 19.73 11.61 -5.03
CA PHE A 205 18.92 10.61 -5.72
C PHE A 205 17.93 9.89 -4.81
N ASN A 206 16.74 9.57 -5.34
CA ASN A 206 15.75 8.73 -4.67
C ASN A 206 15.98 7.24 -4.99
N SER A 207 16.58 6.52 -4.05
CA SER A 207 16.75 5.06 -4.11
C SER A 207 15.52 4.29 -3.62
N SER A 208 14.35 4.53 -4.23
CA SER A 208 13.16 3.70 -3.96
C SER A 208 13.22 2.41 -4.80
N PHE A 209 13.06 1.27 -4.13
CA PHE A 209 12.96 -0.03 -4.80
C PHE A 209 11.66 -0.12 -5.62
N SER A 210 11.70 -0.92 -6.69
CA SER A 210 10.50 -1.54 -7.28
C SER A 210 9.92 -2.52 -6.25
N VAL A 211 9.22 -1.99 -5.25
CA VAL A 211 8.57 -2.80 -4.23
C VAL A 211 7.38 -3.47 -4.91
N GLU A 212 7.47 -4.77 -5.16
CA GLU A 212 6.31 -5.56 -5.54
C GLU A 212 5.26 -5.43 -4.43
N ARG A 213 4.19 -4.68 -4.69
CA ARG A 213 3.17 -4.29 -3.70
C ARG A 213 2.23 -5.45 -3.33
N THR A 214 2.40 -6.60 -3.98
CA THR A 214 1.63 -7.82 -3.74
C THR A 214 2.24 -8.60 -2.57
N PRO A 215 1.49 -8.88 -1.50
CA PRO A 215 1.97 -9.73 -0.43
C PRO A 215 2.21 -11.17 -0.92
N VAL A 216 3.37 -11.73 -0.62
CA VAL A 216 3.75 -13.09 -1.07
C VAL A 216 2.94 -14.18 -0.33
N ASN A 217 2.42 -13.88 0.87
CA ASN A 217 1.67 -14.84 1.68
C ASN A 217 0.46 -14.16 2.37
N PRO A 218 -0.76 -14.22 1.81
CA PRO A 218 -1.92 -13.50 2.32
C PRO A 218 -2.40 -13.95 3.70
N GLY A 219 -1.92 -15.09 4.23
CA GLY A 219 -2.28 -15.60 5.56
C GLY A 219 -1.43 -15.03 6.71
N PHE A 220 -0.40 -14.25 6.41
CA PHE A 220 0.48 -13.64 7.40
C PHE A 220 0.33 -12.12 7.37
N THR A 221 0.26 -11.44 8.51
CA THR A 221 0.27 -9.97 8.57
C THR A 221 1.38 -9.53 9.52
N PRO A 222 2.38 -8.75 9.06
CA PRO A 222 3.44 -8.29 9.94
C PRO A 222 2.89 -7.27 10.94
N GLU A 223 3.44 -7.29 12.15
CA GLU A 223 3.19 -6.25 13.14
C GLU A 223 3.93 -4.97 12.76
N ASN A 224 3.27 -3.83 12.97
CA ASN A 224 3.88 -2.51 12.82
C ASN A 224 4.41 -2.04 14.18
N PRO A 225 5.74 -1.98 14.37
CA PRO A 225 6.32 -1.64 15.66
C PRO A 225 6.29 -0.14 15.94
N ILE A 226 6.03 0.72 14.94
CA ILE A 226 6.20 2.18 15.07
C ILE A 226 5.24 2.76 16.12
N GLY A 227 3.99 2.28 16.16
CA GLY A 227 3.00 2.74 17.14
C GLY A 227 3.43 2.46 18.57
N GLY A 228 3.81 1.20 18.85
CA GLY A 228 4.31 0.80 20.17
C GLY A 228 5.63 1.48 20.53
N PHE A 229 6.54 1.63 19.56
CA PHE A 229 7.83 2.27 19.76
C PHE A 229 7.67 3.75 20.16
N LEU A 230 6.89 4.54 19.40
CA LEU A 230 6.73 5.97 19.65
C LEU A 230 5.84 6.29 20.86
N ALA A 231 4.92 5.39 21.23
CA ALA A 231 4.06 5.56 22.40
C ALA A 231 4.70 5.02 23.70
N GLY A 232 5.64 4.09 23.59
CA GLY A 232 6.28 3.45 24.74
C GLY A 232 7.33 4.33 25.40
N PRO A 233 7.45 4.30 26.74
CA PRO A 233 8.57 4.92 27.43
C PRO A 233 9.86 4.17 27.06
N ILE A 234 10.93 4.92 26.79
CA ILE A 234 12.26 4.32 26.66
C ILE A 234 12.78 4.07 28.07
N ASP A 235 12.97 2.80 28.42
CA ASP A 235 13.49 2.43 29.73
C ASP A 235 14.96 2.84 29.86
N ALA A 236 15.19 3.93 30.59
CA ALA A 236 16.52 4.46 30.86
C ALA A 236 17.43 3.49 31.63
N LYS A 237 16.90 2.38 32.18
CA LYS A 237 17.69 1.34 32.85
C LYS A 237 18.28 0.31 31.89
N VAL A 238 17.80 0.24 30.65
CA VAL A 238 18.36 -0.64 29.63
C VAL A 238 19.54 0.08 28.99
N SER A 239 20.74 -0.48 29.14
CA SER A 239 21.98 0.12 28.64
C SER A 239 21.98 0.32 27.12
N ASP A 240 21.32 -0.59 26.40
CA ASP A 240 21.02 -0.41 24.98
C ASP A 240 19.67 -1.01 24.60
N PRO A 241 18.58 -0.23 24.54
CA PRO A 241 17.24 -0.71 24.19
C PRO A 241 17.14 -1.21 22.74
N LEU A 242 18.13 -0.93 21.88
CA LEU A 242 18.15 -1.42 20.52
C LEU A 242 18.56 -2.91 20.47
N PHE A 243 19.55 -3.32 21.25
CA PHE A 243 20.14 -4.67 21.21
C PHE A 243 19.79 -5.56 22.39
N SER A 244 19.29 -4.98 23.49
CA SER A 244 18.89 -5.76 24.66
C SER A 244 17.52 -6.40 24.44
N HIS A 245 17.34 -7.62 24.94
CA HIS A 245 16.01 -8.22 25.07
C HIS A 245 15.17 -7.40 26.04
N ALA A 246 13.87 -7.27 25.73
CA ALA A 246 12.94 -6.67 26.66
C ALA A 246 12.74 -7.58 27.90
N PRO A 247 12.34 -7.02 29.06
CA PRO A 247 12.19 -7.79 30.30
C PRO A 247 11.21 -8.98 30.22
N ASP A 248 10.32 -8.99 29.23
CA ASP A 248 9.34 -10.04 28.96
C ASP A 248 9.84 -11.11 27.98
N GLY A 249 11.14 -11.10 27.64
CA GLY A 249 11.75 -12.05 26.71
C GLY A 249 11.46 -11.75 25.24
N LYS A 250 10.85 -10.60 24.90
CA LYS A 250 10.68 -10.20 23.50
C LYS A 250 12.03 -9.98 22.81
N ALA A 251 12.03 -10.16 21.50
CA ALA A 251 13.19 -9.92 20.66
C ALA A 251 13.68 -8.46 20.80
N PRO A 252 14.99 -8.20 20.62
CA PRO A 252 15.52 -6.85 20.65
C PRO A 252 14.80 -5.95 19.64
N LEU A 253 14.70 -4.67 19.97
CA LEU A 253 14.04 -3.69 19.10
C LEU A 253 14.69 -3.64 17.70
N TYR A 254 16.01 -3.85 17.61
CA TYR A 254 16.74 -3.96 16.36
C TYR A 254 16.11 -4.98 15.40
N MET A 255 15.83 -6.19 15.88
CA MET A 255 15.23 -7.25 15.06
C MET A 255 13.83 -6.85 14.58
N SER A 256 13.05 -6.19 15.46
CA SER A 256 11.70 -5.74 15.14
C SER A 256 11.69 -4.64 14.08
N LEU A 257 12.58 -3.64 14.21
CA LEU A 257 12.72 -2.55 13.23
C LEU A 257 13.31 -3.02 11.91
N LYS A 258 14.28 -3.96 11.95
CA LYS A 258 14.86 -4.57 10.76
C LYS A 258 13.80 -5.37 10.00
N TYR A 259 13.05 -6.21 10.71
CA TYR A 259 11.94 -6.96 10.15
C TYR A 259 10.87 -6.04 9.54
N TRP A 260 10.51 -4.97 10.26
CA TRP A 260 9.58 -3.96 9.77
C TRP A 260 10.07 -3.31 8.47
N SER A 261 11.33 -2.89 8.43
CA SER A 261 11.92 -2.29 7.23
C SER A 261 11.97 -3.25 6.03
N ALA A 262 11.99 -4.57 6.26
CA ALA A 262 11.84 -5.58 5.21
C ALA A 262 10.38 -5.77 4.75
N CYS A 263 9.40 -5.35 5.55
CA CYS A 263 7.96 -5.48 5.27
C CYS A 263 7.37 -4.30 4.46
N GLN A 264 8.20 -3.50 3.78
CA GLN A 264 7.75 -2.38 2.93
C GLN A 264 6.63 -2.76 1.94
N ARG A 265 6.66 -3.98 1.39
CA ARG A 265 5.60 -4.50 0.51
C ARG A 265 4.22 -4.47 1.15
N TRP A 266 4.14 -4.87 2.41
CA TRP A 266 2.90 -4.89 3.19
C TRP A 266 2.44 -3.48 3.58
N ALA A 267 3.39 -2.61 3.94
CA ALA A 267 3.12 -1.24 4.33
C ALA A 267 2.59 -0.40 3.15
N PHE A 268 3.05 -0.66 1.91
CA PHE A 268 2.73 0.16 0.75
C PHE A 268 1.70 -0.46 -0.21
N ARG A 269 1.06 -1.58 0.16
CA ARG A 269 0.12 -2.30 -0.73
C ARG A 269 -1.06 -1.46 -1.25
N ASN A 270 -1.47 -0.46 -0.47
CA ASN A 270 -2.56 0.47 -0.81
C ASN A 270 -2.04 1.88 -1.16
N CYS A 271 -0.72 2.05 -1.32
CA CYS A 271 -0.14 3.29 -1.82
C CYS A 271 -0.02 3.19 -3.34
N VAL A 272 -0.62 4.12 -4.08
CA VAL A 272 -0.61 4.16 -5.56
C VAL A 272 0.31 5.28 -6.08
N GLU A 273 1.25 5.76 -5.26
CA GLU A 273 2.01 6.97 -5.59
C GLU A 273 3.24 6.69 -6.48
N PRO A 274 3.36 7.32 -7.67
CA PRO A 274 4.45 7.06 -8.62
C PRO A 274 5.85 7.43 -8.11
N ARG A 275 5.94 8.32 -7.12
CA ARG A 275 7.22 8.75 -6.52
C ARG A 275 7.97 7.62 -5.80
N LEU A 276 7.28 6.51 -5.52
CA LEU A 276 7.88 5.29 -4.98
C LEU A 276 8.42 4.33 -6.06
N ASP A 277 8.17 4.61 -7.34
CA ASP A 277 8.49 3.71 -8.45
C ASP A 277 9.78 4.15 -9.19
N ARG A 278 10.96 3.68 -8.69
CA ARG A 278 12.38 3.82 -9.17
C ARG A 278 13.11 5.10 -8.68
N MET A 279 14.45 5.16 -8.44
CA MET A 279 15.60 4.44 -9.05
C MET A 279 16.88 4.39 -8.15
N VAL A 280 17.65 3.30 -8.20
CA VAL A 280 18.88 3.06 -7.41
C VAL A 280 20.10 3.86 -7.90
N LEU A 281 20.90 4.43 -6.98
CA LEU A 281 22.33 4.68 -7.20
C LEU A 281 23.23 3.91 -6.23
N LYS A 282 24.35 3.41 -6.76
CA LYS A 282 25.44 2.79 -6.00
C LYS A 282 26.56 3.82 -5.81
N GLY A 283 26.71 4.31 -4.57
CA GLY A 283 27.66 5.36 -4.18
C GLY A 283 26.96 6.63 -3.69
N GLY A 284 27.66 7.43 -2.88
CA GLY A 284 27.19 8.71 -2.33
C GLY A 284 26.92 8.68 -0.83
N VAL A 285 26.67 9.85 -0.23
CA VAL A 285 26.35 10.00 1.20
C VAL A 285 24.91 9.54 1.45
N ASN A 286 24.72 8.50 2.27
CA ASN A 286 23.38 8.07 2.69
C ASN A 286 22.79 9.09 3.66
N MET A 287 21.76 9.80 3.24
CA MET A 287 21.10 10.81 4.07
C MET A 287 19.80 10.33 4.71
N THR A 288 19.42 9.06 4.50
CA THR A 288 18.14 8.51 4.97
C THR A 288 17.94 8.73 6.47
N SER A 289 18.98 8.52 7.29
CA SER A 289 18.88 8.71 8.74
C SER A 289 18.66 10.18 9.14
N ALA A 290 19.34 11.12 8.47
CA ALA A 290 19.19 12.55 8.69
C ALA A 290 17.81 13.06 8.24
N VAL A 291 17.29 12.55 7.12
CA VAL A 291 15.92 12.85 6.65
C VAL A 291 14.88 12.38 7.66
N VAL A 292 15.02 11.15 8.18
CA VAL A 292 14.11 10.63 9.21
C VAL A 292 14.22 11.44 10.50
N ASP A 293 15.42 11.82 10.93
CA ASP A 293 15.61 12.68 12.11
C ASP A 293 14.91 14.03 11.96
N TRP A 294 15.07 14.66 10.79
CA TRP A 294 14.42 15.94 10.48
C TRP A 294 12.90 15.84 10.57
N ILE A 295 12.31 14.77 10.02
CA ILE A 295 10.87 14.50 10.14
C ILE A 295 10.49 14.32 11.62
N TYR A 296 11.27 13.57 12.39
CA TYR A 296 10.98 13.34 13.81
C TYR A 296 11.01 14.65 14.62
N GLN A 297 11.95 15.55 14.31
CA GLN A 297 11.97 16.91 14.86
C GLN A 297 10.70 17.69 14.51
N LYS A 298 10.27 17.66 13.25
CA LYS A 298 9.01 18.31 12.80
C LYS A 298 7.79 17.82 13.59
N TYR A 299 7.71 16.51 13.84
CA TYR A 299 6.61 15.88 14.60
C TYR A 299 6.82 15.92 16.12
N LYS A 300 7.87 16.59 16.62
CA LYS A 300 8.20 16.74 18.05
C LYS A 300 8.36 15.40 18.77
N ILE A 301 8.93 14.41 18.08
CA ILE A 301 9.29 13.13 18.70
C ILE A 301 10.44 13.34 19.66
N ASP A 302 10.39 12.67 20.81
CA ASP A 302 11.39 12.78 21.87
C ASP A 302 12.79 12.41 21.39
N GLN A 303 13.81 13.07 21.96
CA GLN A 303 15.21 12.86 21.59
C GLN A 303 15.65 11.40 21.79
N ALA A 304 15.18 10.72 22.84
CA ALA A 304 15.58 9.34 23.10
C ALA A 304 15.12 8.39 21.98
N HIS A 305 13.89 8.56 21.47
CA HIS A 305 13.39 7.77 20.33
C HIS A 305 14.16 8.07 19.05
N ARG A 306 14.49 9.34 18.83
CA ARG A 306 15.31 9.77 17.70
C ARG A 306 16.69 9.12 17.74
N ASP A 307 17.36 9.14 18.89
CA ASP A 307 18.68 8.54 19.07
C ASP A 307 18.68 7.03 18.81
N ILE A 308 17.64 6.31 19.24
CA ILE A 308 17.49 4.87 18.95
C ILE A 308 17.36 4.61 17.45
N ILE A 309 16.54 5.41 16.74
CA ILE A 309 16.39 5.26 15.29
C ILE A 309 17.70 5.61 14.56
N GLN A 310 18.44 6.62 15.00
CA GLN A 310 19.76 6.92 14.44
C GLN A 310 20.75 5.77 14.67
N LYS A 311 20.78 5.19 15.87
CA LYS A 311 21.59 4.00 16.17
C LYS A 311 21.21 2.81 15.29
N PHE A 312 19.91 2.61 15.03
CA PHE A 312 19.42 1.57 14.11
C PHE A 312 19.99 1.76 12.70
N PHE A 313 19.89 2.97 12.12
CA PHE A 313 20.44 3.24 10.80
C PHE A 313 21.97 3.08 10.74
N GLN A 314 22.68 3.45 11.80
CA GLN A 314 24.14 3.23 11.91
C GLN A 314 24.49 1.74 11.96
N ALA A 315 23.68 0.91 12.62
CA ALA A 315 23.86 -0.54 12.68
C ALA A 315 23.60 -1.19 11.31
N GLU A 316 22.51 -0.81 10.64
CA GLU A 316 22.18 -1.27 9.28
C GLU A 316 23.29 -0.93 8.27
N ALA A 317 23.86 0.27 8.36
CA ALA A 317 24.96 0.69 7.48
C ALA A 317 26.24 -0.16 7.68
N LYS A 318 26.42 -0.77 8.85
CA LYS A 318 27.53 -1.67 9.17
C LYS A 318 27.26 -3.13 8.80
N GLY A 319 26.07 -3.46 8.30
CA GLY A 319 25.67 -4.82 7.96
C GLY A 319 25.52 -5.74 9.17
N MET A 320 25.20 -5.17 10.34
CA MET A 320 24.79 -5.93 11.53
C MET A 320 23.38 -6.52 11.34
#